data_AF-A0A1I0R6L7-F1
#
_entry.id   AF-A0A1I0R6L7-F1
#
_cell.length_a   1.000
_cell.length_b   1.000
_cell.length_c   1.000
_cell.angle_alpha   90.00
_cell.angle_beta   90.00
_cell.angle_gamma   90.00
#
_symmetry.space_group_name_H-M   'P 1'
#
loop_
_entity.id
_entity.type
_entity.pdbx_description
1 polymer ?
#
loop_
_entity_poly.entity_id
_entity_poly.type
_entity_poly.pdbx_seq_one_letter_code
_entity_poly.pdbx_strand_id
1 'polypeptide(L)'
;MVAPQHNMLTTKLIITNKSALQQKYGDAHQQILADVNALQAYDNARHLDAHIIFLDDAAQMQTCQATAVTDPLDDAQNKKAIDELYRFFSPGYLLLLGSQDIIPLQRLKNLLPGDNDPDAFIPSDLPYACDTPYDTDPGKFISPTRVVGRLPDIPGVADPAYLHTLITNILTATPAQRSDYLPYFSMSTFDWQDSTQNSLKSIFGNDSQLLLFPGGDDSLTGTNWTAAQLQAKTHFINCHGAIYNPGFYGQKSTEFPLAMRSDILSGKIAHGTIVAAECCYGGQLFDPKKNSGKRISMANSYLLNNALAFVGSSNIAYGPPTGQGLADLLTQYFVKNVLNGASTGRALLEARQRFLNEMGPTLDPFELKTAAQFYLLGDPSWQPVINEKDPSTTGSDQLFVNTLQNRRDNLEARGKMLDDFIAVPQPSDGSHATDPALHTAMQKLLDEKNFAEKREPKVFVNRKNNAMAKEDRNSRMPSVKFHVFSESAIHGESPATKVIVVKEKNNQILGYREYVSR
;
A
#
# COMPACT_ATOMS: atom_id res chain seq x y z
N MET A 1 24.20 -5.88 39.64
CA MET A 1 23.90 -6.44 38.30
C MET A 1 22.46 -6.87 38.30
N VAL A 2 21.59 -6.16 37.59
CA VAL A 2 20.16 -6.51 37.46
C VAL A 2 20.08 -7.64 36.45
N ALA A 3 19.47 -8.76 36.84
CA ALA A 3 19.26 -9.91 35.96
C ALA A 3 18.41 -9.48 34.73
N PRO A 4 18.66 -10.04 33.53
CA PRO A 4 17.87 -9.70 32.35
C PRO A 4 16.40 -10.07 32.60
N GLN A 5 15.49 -9.10 32.53
CA GLN A 5 14.07 -9.37 32.48
C GLN A 5 13.78 -10.15 31.19
N HIS A 6 13.33 -11.39 31.33
CA HIS A 6 13.08 -12.34 30.24
C HIS A 6 11.76 -12.10 29.48
N ASN A 7 11.16 -10.91 29.57
CA ASN A 7 10.04 -10.57 28.71
C ASN A 7 10.61 -9.97 27.43
N MET A 8 10.80 -10.81 26.42
CA MET A 8 11.32 -10.39 25.12
C MET A 8 10.22 -9.64 24.35
N LEU A 9 10.02 -8.37 24.73
CA LEU A 9 9.06 -7.46 24.12
C LEU A 9 9.51 -7.11 22.70
N THR A 10 8.58 -7.10 21.75
CA THR A 10 8.86 -6.56 20.42
C THR A 10 8.86 -5.03 20.48
N THR A 11 9.96 -4.39 20.08
CA THR A 11 10.04 -2.93 20.05
C THR A 11 9.14 -2.34 18.96
N LYS A 12 8.40 -1.28 19.29
CA LYS A 12 7.62 -0.46 18.36
C LYS A 12 8.10 0.98 18.44
N LEU A 13 8.41 1.60 17.30
CA LEU A 13 8.68 3.04 17.25
C LEU A 13 7.43 3.78 16.78
N ILE A 14 7.02 4.79 17.53
CA ILE A 14 6.01 5.78 17.14
C ILE A 14 6.76 7.04 16.73
N ILE A 15 6.87 7.28 15.43
CA ILE A 15 7.78 8.27 14.85
C ILE A 15 6.95 9.46 14.35
N THR A 16 7.33 10.67 14.73
CA THR A 16 6.70 11.91 14.27
C THR A 16 7.70 13.06 14.18
N ASN A 17 7.25 14.23 13.73
CA ASN A 17 8.03 15.47 13.74
C ASN A 17 7.31 16.51 14.62
N LYS A 18 7.89 16.85 15.76
CA LYS A 18 7.24 17.68 16.78
C LYS A 18 7.04 19.11 16.29
N SER A 19 8.06 19.69 15.65
CA SER A 19 8.00 21.04 15.10
C SER A 19 6.96 21.15 13.98
N ALA A 20 6.85 20.14 13.11
CA ALA A 20 5.80 20.11 12.08
C ALA A 20 4.40 20.00 12.70
N LEU A 21 4.22 19.17 13.74
CA LEU A 21 2.95 19.13 14.49
C LEU A 21 2.65 20.49 15.13
N GLN A 22 3.62 21.12 15.79
CA GLN A 22 3.42 22.44 16.39
C GLN A 22 3.10 23.51 15.34
N GLN A 23 3.75 23.48 14.19
CA GLN A 23 3.49 24.41 13.09
C GLN A 23 2.06 24.26 12.55
N LYS A 24 1.59 23.02 12.42
CA LYS A 24 0.25 22.73 11.90
C LYS A 24 -0.85 23.03 12.93
N TYR A 25 -0.67 22.61 14.17
CA TYR A 25 -1.73 22.61 15.19
C TYR A 25 -1.65 23.78 16.20
N GLY A 26 -0.58 24.59 16.18
CA GLY A 26 -0.32 25.56 17.23
C GLY A 26 -0.25 24.87 18.60
N ASP A 27 -0.79 25.48 19.65
CA ASP A 27 -0.79 24.91 21.00
C ASP A 27 -1.55 23.58 21.10
N ALA A 28 -2.49 23.32 20.19
CA ALA A 28 -3.29 22.09 20.19
C ALA A 28 -2.46 20.82 19.90
N HIS A 29 -1.22 20.94 19.42
CA HIS A 29 -0.32 19.79 19.27
C HIS A 29 -0.06 19.07 20.61
N GLN A 30 -0.18 19.76 21.74
CA GLN A 30 -0.01 19.16 23.07
C GLN A 30 -1.05 18.07 23.35
N GLN A 31 -2.28 18.20 22.83
CA GLN A 31 -3.30 17.16 22.91
C GLN A 31 -2.85 15.90 22.15
N ILE A 32 -2.30 16.07 20.95
CA ILE A 32 -1.77 14.95 20.15
C ILE A 32 -0.64 14.26 20.90
N LEU A 33 0.27 15.00 21.54
CA LEU A 33 1.33 14.40 22.35
C LEU A 33 0.78 13.63 23.55
N ALA A 34 -0.28 14.11 24.20
CA ALA A 34 -0.96 13.38 25.28
C ALA A 34 -1.58 12.07 24.77
N ASP A 35 -2.25 12.09 23.61
CA ASP A 35 -2.83 10.89 23.00
C ASP A 35 -1.75 9.88 22.61
N VAL A 36 -0.61 10.35 22.09
CA VAL A 36 0.53 9.48 21.75
C VAL A 36 1.18 8.85 22.99
N ASN A 37 1.26 9.58 24.11
CA ASN A 37 1.67 9.00 25.39
C ASN A 37 0.69 7.92 25.87
N ALA A 38 -0.61 8.11 25.68
CA ALA A 38 -1.62 7.08 25.99
C ALA A 38 -1.45 5.83 25.11
N LEU A 39 -1.16 6.01 23.81
CA LEU A 39 -0.85 4.90 22.90
C LEU A 39 0.41 4.14 23.34
N GLN A 40 1.48 4.85 23.71
CA GLN A 40 2.70 4.23 24.23
C GLN A 40 2.42 3.41 25.49
N ALA A 41 1.66 3.96 26.45
CA ALA A 41 1.30 3.26 27.68
C ALA A 41 0.47 2.00 27.41
N TYR A 42 -0.49 2.09 26.48
CA TYR A 42 -1.28 0.94 26.04
C TYR A 42 -0.43 -0.15 25.39
N ASP A 43 0.50 0.22 24.50
CA ASP A 43 1.42 -0.71 23.86
C ASP A 43 2.33 -1.42 24.87
N ASN A 44 2.85 -0.67 25.85
CA ASN A 44 3.66 -1.22 26.94
C ASN A 44 2.87 -2.21 27.81
N ALA A 45 1.59 -1.91 28.09
CA ALA A 45 0.72 -2.80 28.86
C ALA A 45 0.42 -4.13 28.15
N ARG A 46 0.49 -4.17 26.82
CA ARG A 46 0.30 -5.39 25.99
C ARG A 46 1.62 -6.01 25.51
N HIS A 47 2.72 -5.76 26.24
CA HIS A 47 4.02 -6.36 25.98
C HIS A 47 4.69 -5.96 24.64
N LEU A 48 4.47 -4.73 24.17
CA LEU A 48 5.34 -4.08 23.19
C LEU A 48 6.24 -3.07 23.89
N ASP A 49 7.52 -3.03 23.53
CA ASP A 49 8.44 -2.00 24.02
C ASP A 49 8.31 -0.75 23.12
N ALA A 50 7.38 0.14 23.48
CA ALA A 50 7.01 1.27 22.65
C ALA A 50 7.83 2.54 22.96
N HIS A 51 8.39 3.17 21.93
CA HIS A 51 9.17 4.40 22.04
C HIS A 51 8.60 5.50 21.14
N ILE A 52 8.39 6.69 21.69
CA ILE A 52 8.02 7.87 20.92
C ILE A 52 9.30 8.56 20.44
N ILE A 53 9.45 8.75 19.14
CA ILE A 53 10.63 9.38 18.54
C ILE A 53 10.22 10.64 17.77
N PHE A 54 10.80 11.76 18.13
CA PHE A 54 10.69 13.02 17.40
C PHE A 54 11.90 13.18 16.48
N LEU A 55 11.66 13.12 15.17
CA LEU A 55 12.73 13.16 14.17
C LEU A 55 13.54 14.46 14.22
N ASP A 56 12.96 15.55 14.72
CA ASP A 56 13.55 16.87 14.85
C ASP A 56 14.22 17.13 16.22
N ASP A 57 14.13 16.20 17.18
CA ASP A 57 14.81 16.34 18.48
C ASP A 57 16.27 15.89 18.39
N ALA A 58 17.18 16.86 18.25
CA ALA A 58 18.62 16.60 18.14
C ALA A 58 19.22 15.80 19.31
N ALA A 59 18.74 16.02 20.55
CA ALA A 59 19.26 15.31 21.71
C ALA A 59 18.78 13.86 21.76
N GLN A 60 17.50 13.63 21.46
CA GLN A 60 16.93 12.30 21.36
C GLN A 60 17.58 11.50 20.23
N MET A 61 17.69 12.09 19.04
CA MET A 61 18.27 11.44 17.87
C MET A 61 19.74 11.10 18.10
N GLN A 62 20.52 12.01 18.71
CA GLN A 62 21.91 11.73 19.08
C GLN A 62 22.05 10.54 20.06
N THR A 63 21.14 10.42 21.03
CA THR A 63 21.10 9.30 21.98
C THR A 63 20.83 7.97 21.26
N CYS A 64 20.05 8.00 20.18
CA CYS A 64 19.77 6.85 19.32
C CYS A 64 20.79 6.67 18.19
N GLN A 65 21.93 7.37 18.21
CA GLN A 65 22.95 7.36 17.15
C GLN A 65 22.38 7.68 15.75
N ALA A 66 21.37 8.55 15.71
CA ALA A 66 20.66 8.98 14.52
C ALA A 66 20.80 10.49 14.29
N THR A 67 20.66 10.90 13.04
CA THR A 67 20.72 12.28 12.59
C THR A 67 19.33 12.90 12.69
N ALA A 68 19.20 14.04 13.38
CA ALA A 68 17.94 14.75 13.41
C ALA A 68 17.59 15.35 12.04
N VAL A 69 16.29 15.38 11.75
CA VAL A 69 15.69 16.00 10.58
C VAL A 69 15.52 17.49 10.85
N THR A 70 16.12 18.32 10.00
CA THR A 70 16.06 19.79 10.11
C THR A 70 14.99 20.40 9.21
N ASP A 71 14.64 19.71 8.12
CA ASP A 71 13.51 20.05 7.25
C ASP A 71 12.52 18.88 7.21
N PRO A 72 11.31 19.03 7.79
CA PRO A 72 10.32 17.95 7.78
C PRO A 72 9.91 17.52 6.37
N LEU A 73 10.08 18.34 5.34
CA LEU A 73 9.72 18.03 3.96
C LEU A 73 10.86 17.42 3.14
N ASP A 74 12.05 17.25 3.73
CA ASP A 74 13.18 16.61 3.07
C ASP A 74 13.06 15.08 3.14
N ASP A 75 12.68 14.48 2.01
CA ASP A 75 12.53 13.04 1.85
C ASP A 75 13.79 12.27 2.28
N ALA A 76 14.98 12.77 1.90
CA ALA A 76 16.24 12.09 2.16
C ALA A 76 16.61 12.11 3.65
N GLN A 77 16.42 13.25 4.32
CA GLN A 77 16.65 13.36 5.76
C GLN A 77 15.74 12.44 6.56
N ASN A 78 14.43 12.45 6.25
CA ASN A 78 13.47 11.59 6.92
C ASN A 78 13.80 10.11 6.74
N LYS A 79 14.14 9.68 5.51
CA LYS A 79 14.54 8.30 5.22
C LYS A 79 15.81 7.91 5.95
N LYS A 80 16.84 8.75 5.93
CA LYS A 80 18.11 8.51 6.65
C LYS A 80 17.89 8.37 8.16
N ALA A 81 17.13 9.28 8.76
CA ALA A 81 16.82 9.27 10.18
C ALA A 81 16.11 7.98 10.59
N ILE A 82 15.08 7.57 9.83
CA ILE A 82 14.33 6.32 10.09
C ILE A 82 15.22 5.08 9.88
N ASP A 83 16.13 5.09 8.91
CA ASP A 83 17.12 4.00 8.73
C ASP A 83 18.09 3.87 9.90
N GLU A 84 18.54 5.00 10.45
CA GLU A 84 19.41 5.03 11.63
C GLU A 84 18.70 4.51 12.88
N LEU A 85 17.46 4.95 13.09
CA LEU A 85 16.61 4.46 14.17
C LEU A 85 16.31 2.96 14.03
N TYR A 86 16.02 2.48 12.82
CA TYR A 86 15.80 1.05 12.59
C TYR A 86 17.04 0.23 12.93
N ARG A 87 18.24 0.69 12.54
CA ARG A 87 19.49 0.01 12.89
C ARG A 87 19.77 0.01 14.40
N PHE A 88 19.46 1.10 15.08
CA PHE A 88 19.68 1.22 16.52
C PHE A 88 18.73 0.32 17.34
N PHE A 89 17.43 0.40 17.05
CA PHE A 89 16.41 -0.33 17.83
C PHE A 89 16.13 -1.74 17.34
N SER A 90 16.41 -2.05 16.06
CA SER A 90 15.90 -3.24 15.38
C SER A 90 14.41 -3.49 15.67
N PRO A 91 13.51 -2.51 15.44
CA PRO A 91 12.13 -2.57 15.89
C PRO A 91 11.30 -3.54 15.05
N GLY A 92 10.32 -4.18 15.68
CA GLY A 92 9.36 -5.03 14.99
C GLY A 92 8.28 -4.25 14.26
N TYR A 93 8.05 -2.99 14.64
CA TYR A 93 7.04 -2.13 14.05
C TYR A 93 7.53 -0.68 13.96
N LEU A 94 7.30 -0.05 12.80
CA LEU A 94 7.49 1.38 12.57
C LEU A 94 6.12 2.02 12.31
N LEU A 95 5.62 2.82 13.24
CA LEU A 95 4.41 3.61 13.08
C LEU A 95 4.78 5.07 12.78
N LEU A 96 4.47 5.53 11.56
CA LEU A 96 4.61 6.94 11.17
C LEU A 96 3.35 7.70 11.59
N LEU A 97 3.46 8.66 12.51
CA LEU A 97 2.35 9.46 12.99
C LEU A 97 2.29 10.80 12.26
N GLY A 98 1.17 11.05 11.57
CA GLY A 98 0.92 12.22 10.74
C GLY A 98 0.93 11.90 9.24
N SER A 99 0.37 12.81 8.45
CA SER A 99 0.32 12.76 6.99
C SER A 99 1.59 13.36 6.34
N GLN A 100 1.58 13.53 5.02
CA GLN A 100 2.74 13.97 4.24
C GLN A 100 3.27 15.37 4.59
N ASP A 101 2.50 16.18 5.31
CA ASP A 101 2.90 17.49 5.83
C ASP A 101 3.55 17.43 7.22
N ILE A 102 3.65 16.24 7.82
CA ILE A 102 4.36 15.96 9.09
C ILE A 102 5.56 15.03 8.86
N ILE A 103 5.33 13.90 8.19
CA ILE A 103 6.38 13.00 7.69
C ILE A 103 6.06 12.69 6.23
N PRO A 104 6.94 13.00 5.27
CA PRO A 104 6.63 12.94 3.86
C PRO A 104 6.37 11.50 3.40
N LEU A 105 5.46 11.36 2.44
CA LEU A 105 5.48 10.20 1.55
C LEU A 105 6.65 10.39 0.59
N GLN A 106 7.54 9.41 0.51
CA GLN A 106 8.72 9.48 -0.35
C GLN A 106 8.30 9.55 -1.82
N ARG A 107 8.88 10.47 -2.59
CA ARG A 107 8.51 10.69 -4.00
C ARG A 107 9.33 9.81 -4.94
N LEU A 108 8.87 8.58 -5.13
CA LEU A 108 9.46 7.68 -6.12
C LEU A 108 9.08 8.14 -7.54
N LYS A 109 9.99 7.98 -8.49
CA LYS A 109 9.73 8.27 -9.91
C LYS A 109 8.71 7.28 -10.45
N ASN A 110 7.69 7.78 -11.14
CA ASN A 110 6.90 6.92 -12.00
C ASN A 110 7.73 6.62 -13.26
N LEU A 111 7.81 5.35 -13.67
CA LEU A 111 8.47 4.95 -14.93
C LEU A 111 7.55 5.12 -16.15
N LEU A 112 6.27 5.38 -15.92
CA LEU A 112 5.21 5.43 -16.93
C LEU A 112 4.64 6.84 -17.23
N PRO A 113 5.23 7.98 -16.83
CA PRO A 113 4.54 9.27 -16.84
C PRO A 113 4.15 9.73 -18.26
N GLY A 114 3.15 10.61 -18.37
CA GLY A 114 2.64 11.15 -19.62
C GLY A 114 1.41 10.39 -20.10
N ASP A 115 1.33 10.08 -21.40
CA ASP A 115 0.13 9.48 -22.00
C ASP A 115 -0.29 8.12 -21.43
N ASN A 116 0.65 7.40 -20.81
CA ASN A 116 0.38 6.09 -20.19
C ASN A 116 -0.11 6.25 -18.75
N ASP A 117 0.26 7.35 -18.09
CA ASP A 117 0.00 7.59 -16.69
C ASP A 117 0.26 9.08 -16.37
N PRO A 118 -0.75 9.87 -16.01
CA PRO A 118 -0.55 11.29 -15.71
C PRO A 118 0.27 11.54 -14.43
N ASP A 119 0.46 10.54 -13.56
CA ASP A 119 1.24 10.71 -12.33
C ASP A 119 2.75 10.77 -12.64
N ALA A 120 3.39 11.90 -12.34
CA ALA A 120 4.85 12.02 -12.45
C ALA A 120 5.60 11.22 -11.37
N PHE A 121 4.97 11.04 -10.21
CA PHE A 121 5.57 10.42 -9.02
C PHE A 121 4.63 9.40 -8.38
N ILE A 122 5.22 8.51 -7.58
CA ILE A 122 4.54 7.57 -6.72
C ILE A 122 4.84 7.97 -5.27
N PRO A 123 3.95 8.72 -4.59
CA PRO A 123 4.08 8.98 -3.16
C PRO A 123 4.05 7.65 -2.41
N SER A 124 5.04 7.35 -1.58
CA SER A 124 5.20 6.00 -1.04
C SER A 124 5.81 5.95 0.36
N ASP A 125 5.33 4.99 1.16
CA ASP A 125 6.00 4.54 2.39
C ASP A 125 6.90 3.31 2.16
N LEU A 126 6.94 2.75 0.94
CA LEU A 126 7.78 1.60 0.61
C LEU A 126 9.27 1.82 0.95
N PRO A 127 9.88 2.99 0.69
CA PRO A 127 11.29 3.18 1.06
C PRO A 127 11.55 3.03 2.56
N TYR A 128 10.61 3.43 3.42
CA TYR A 128 10.73 3.21 4.86
C TYR A 128 10.65 1.72 5.24
N ALA A 129 10.05 0.88 4.38
CA ALA A 129 9.96 -0.57 4.55
C ALA A 129 11.19 -1.34 4.05
N CYS A 130 12.18 -0.66 3.47
CA CYS A 130 13.37 -1.27 2.88
C CYS A 130 14.66 -0.78 3.54
N ASP A 131 15.69 -1.63 3.53
CA ASP A 131 17.03 -1.29 4.04
C ASP A 131 17.86 -0.43 3.09
N THR A 132 17.45 -0.35 1.82
CA THR A 132 18.08 0.53 0.83
C THR A 132 18.05 1.98 1.31
N PRO A 133 19.18 2.73 1.25
CA PRO A 133 19.19 4.17 1.52
C PRO A 133 18.23 4.95 0.62
N TYR A 134 18.06 6.23 0.91
CA TYR A 134 17.24 7.13 0.09
C TYR A 134 17.63 7.08 -1.39
N ASP A 135 16.62 6.87 -2.24
CA ASP A 135 16.66 6.95 -3.69
C ASP A 135 15.24 7.29 -4.17
N THR A 136 15.13 7.77 -5.40
CA THR A 136 13.86 8.04 -6.08
C THR A 136 13.48 6.93 -7.07
N ASP A 137 14.38 6.01 -7.40
CA ASP A 137 14.10 4.87 -8.28
C ASP A 137 13.33 3.78 -7.51
N PRO A 138 12.06 3.48 -7.88
CA PRO A 138 11.30 2.41 -7.23
C PRO A 138 11.98 1.04 -7.36
N GLY A 139 12.80 0.82 -8.40
CA GLY A 139 13.55 -0.43 -8.62
C GLY A 139 14.58 -0.73 -7.52
N LYS A 140 14.93 0.25 -6.69
CA LYS A 140 15.83 0.10 -5.53
C LYS A 140 15.13 -0.45 -4.29
N PHE A 141 13.80 -0.52 -4.30
CA PHE A 141 12.99 -0.86 -3.14
C PHE A 141 12.18 -2.17 -3.32
N ILE A 142 12.71 -3.11 -4.10
CA ILE A 142 12.12 -4.44 -4.35
C ILE A 142 12.42 -5.48 -3.24
N SER A 143 13.06 -5.05 -2.15
CA SER A 143 13.41 -5.87 -0.99
C SER A 143 12.81 -5.28 0.30
N PRO A 144 11.48 -5.31 0.45
CA PRO A 144 10.84 -4.87 1.69
C PRO A 144 11.12 -5.89 2.80
N THR A 145 11.62 -5.40 3.94
CA THR A 145 11.99 -6.22 5.12
C THR A 145 11.33 -5.72 6.40
N ARG A 146 10.84 -4.49 6.42
CA ARG A 146 10.36 -3.83 7.64
C ARG A 146 8.84 -3.69 7.66
N VAL A 147 8.28 -3.79 8.85
CA VAL A 147 6.85 -3.66 9.09
C VAL A 147 6.51 -2.19 9.35
N VAL A 148 5.86 -1.55 8.39
CA VAL A 148 5.56 -0.11 8.40
C VAL A 148 4.06 0.12 8.27
N GLY A 149 3.54 1.08 9.03
CA GLY A 149 2.20 1.64 8.86
C GLY A 149 2.21 3.12 9.21
N ARG A 150 1.19 3.84 8.76
CA ARG A 150 1.03 5.27 9.01
C ARG A 150 -0.28 5.54 9.71
N LEU A 151 -0.28 6.27 10.82
CA LEU A 151 -1.49 6.80 11.45
C LEU A 151 -1.64 8.25 10.98
N PRO A 152 -2.38 8.50 9.88
CA PRO A 152 -2.39 9.81 9.24
C PRO A 152 -3.25 10.79 10.05
N ASP A 153 -2.97 12.08 9.90
CA ASP A 153 -3.93 13.14 10.16
C ASP A 153 -4.55 13.63 8.84
N ILE A 154 -5.23 14.78 8.83
CA ILE A 154 -5.79 15.34 7.60
C ILE A 154 -4.81 16.39 7.05
N PRO A 155 -4.24 16.22 5.84
CA PRO A 155 -3.30 17.19 5.29
C PRO A 155 -3.90 18.61 5.26
N GLY A 156 -3.14 19.62 5.69
CA GLY A 156 -3.57 21.02 5.66
C GLY A 156 -4.72 21.40 6.62
N VAL A 157 -5.19 20.47 7.47
CA VAL A 157 -6.25 20.71 8.45
C VAL A 157 -5.72 20.49 9.87
N ALA A 158 -5.84 21.52 10.70
CA ALA A 158 -5.38 21.53 12.09
C ALA A 158 -6.47 21.06 13.07
N ASP A 159 -6.99 19.85 12.87
CA ASP A 159 -8.02 19.25 13.75
C ASP A 159 -7.43 18.14 14.64
N PRO A 160 -7.06 18.43 15.90
CA PRO A 160 -6.47 17.43 16.79
C PRO A 160 -7.48 16.34 17.18
N ALA A 161 -8.79 16.61 17.10
CA ALA A 161 -9.83 15.63 17.48
C ALA A 161 -9.86 14.44 16.52
N TYR A 162 -9.43 14.63 15.27
CA TYR A 162 -9.28 13.55 14.31
C TYR A 162 -8.27 12.50 14.79
N LEU A 163 -7.04 12.90 15.12
CA LEU A 163 -6.02 11.97 15.63
C LEU A 163 -6.40 11.37 16.99
N HIS A 164 -7.01 12.17 17.87
CA HIS A 164 -7.55 11.69 19.14
C HIS A 164 -8.55 10.53 18.93
N THR A 165 -9.44 10.66 17.95
CA THR A 165 -10.42 9.61 17.59
C THR A 165 -9.72 8.34 17.09
N LEU A 166 -8.76 8.49 16.17
CA LEU A 166 -7.99 7.35 15.64
C LEU A 166 -7.23 6.61 16.74
N ILE A 167 -6.56 7.33 17.63
CA ILE A 167 -5.81 6.73 18.75
C ILE A 167 -6.79 6.06 19.72
N THR A 168 -7.90 6.71 20.08
CA THR A 168 -8.92 6.12 20.95
C THR A 168 -9.51 4.83 20.37
N ASN A 169 -9.71 4.78 19.05
CA ASN A 169 -10.16 3.57 18.37
C ASN A 169 -9.14 2.42 18.51
N ILE A 170 -7.83 2.71 18.45
CA ILE A 170 -6.77 1.72 18.69
C ILE A 170 -6.74 1.26 20.15
N LEU A 171 -6.82 2.20 21.11
CA LEU A 171 -6.78 1.91 22.54
C LEU A 171 -7.91 0.99 23.03
N THR A 172 -9.03 1.00 22.31
CA THR A 172 -10.24 0.22 22.64
C THR A 172 -10.37 -1.04 21.79
N ALA A 173 -9.41 -1.29 20.89
CA ALA A 173 -9.43 -2.42 19.96
C ALA A 173 -9.17 -3.76 20.65
N THR A 174 -10.02 -4.75 20.37
CA THR A 174 -9.87 -6.12 20.84
C THR A 174 -9.81 -7.09 19.66
N PRO A 175 -8.78 -7.95 19.57
CA PRO A 175 -8.70 -8.95 18.50
C PRO A 175 -9.95 -9.83 18.53
N ALA A 176 -10.46 -10.20 17.36
CA ALA A 176 -11.66 -11.01 17.24
C ALA A 176 -11.35 -12.41 16.68
N GLN A 177 -12.34 -13.29 16.73
CA GLN A 177 -12.21 -14.60 16.10
C GLN A 177 -12.18 -14.44 14.58
N ARG A 178 -11.55 -15.40 13.88
CA ARG A 178 -11.53 -15.38 12.41
C ARG A 178 -12.94 -15.32 11.81
N SER A 179 -13.90 -16.01 12.45
CA SER A 179 -15.31 -16.00 12.05
C SER A 179 -15.93 -14.62 12.04
N ASP A 180 -15.43 -13.67 12.83
CA ASP A 180 -15.98 -12.30 12.91
C ASP A 180 -15.52 -11.42 11.73
N TYR A 181 -14.44 -11.83 11.04
CA TYR A 181 -13.88 -11.16 9.86
C TYR A 181 -14.20 -11.90 8.55
N LEU A 182 -14.77 -13.10 8.61
CA LEU A 182 -15.21 -13.85 7.42
C LEU A 182 -16.43 -13.25 6.73
N PRO A 183 -17.45 -12.71 7.43
CA PRO A 183 -18.43 -11.84 6.82
C PRO A 183 -17.73 -10.60 6.25
N TYR A 184 -18.05 -10.28 5.00
CA TYR A 184 -17.39 -9.19 4.28
C TYR A 184 -18.40 -8.31 3.58
N PHE A 185 -18.03 -7.04 3.43
CA PHE A 185 -18.67 -6.09 2.54
C PHE A 185 -17.81 -5.99 1.28
N SER A 186 -18.41 -6.11 0.10
CA SER A 186 -17.68 -5.88 -1.14
C SER A 186 -18.48 -5.12 -2.17
N MET A 187 -17.78 -4.26 -2.91
CA MET A 187 -18.32 -3.60 -4.09
C MET A 187 -17.34 -3.63 -5.24
N SER A 188 -17.87 -3.67 -6.46
CA SER A 188 -17.09 -3.54 -7.69
C SER A 188 -17.83 -2.74 -8.75
N THR A 189 -17.09 -2.30 -9.76
CA THR A 189 -17.67 -1.95 -11.04
C THR A 189 -18.31 -3.19 -11.69
N PHE A 190 -19.30 -2.98 -12.55
CA PHE A 190 -19.85 -4.08 -13.35
C PHE A 190 -18.79 -4.67 -14.28
N ASP A 191 -17.99 -3.81 -14.91
CA ASP A 191 -17.02 -4.20 -15.94
C ASP A 191 -15.84 -5.04 -15.38
N TRP A 192 -15.58 -4.99 -14.06
CA TRP A 192 -14.52 -5.77 -13.41
C TRP A 192 -15.05 -6.87 -12.49
N GLN A 193 -16.34 -7.19 -12.58
CA GLN A 193 -16.99 -8.15 -11.69
C GLN A 193 -16.26 -9.49 -11.63
N ASP A 194 -15.77 -10.01 -12.76
CA ASP A 194 -15.08 -11.31 -12.82
C ASP A 194 -13.76 -11.28 -12.02
N SER A 195 -13.00 -10.19 -12.14
CA SER A 195 -11.76 -9.99 -11.38
C SER A 195 -12.04 -9.95 -9.87
N THR A 196 -13.07 -9.20 -9.46
CA THR A 196 -13.47 -9.12 -8.06
C THR A 196 -14.01 -10.45 -7.54
N GLN A 197 -14.87 -11.15 -8.28
CA GLN A 197 -15.38 -12.47 -7.91
C GLN A 197 -14.24 -13.46 -7.66
N ASN A 198 -13.21 -13.45 -8.51
CA ASN A 198 -12.02 -14.28 -8.30
C ASN A 198 -11.32 -13.93 -6.99
N SER A 199 -11.18 -12.63 -6.64
CA SER A 199 -10.58 -12.21 -5.38
C SER A 199 -11.40 -12.67 -4.19
N LEU A 200 -12.72 -12.47 -4.23
CA LEU A 200 -13.62 -12.87 -3.14
C LEU A 200 -13.64 -14.38 -2.94
N LYS A 201 -13.76 -15.17 -4.01
CA LYS A 201 -13.67 -16.65 -3.94
C LYS A 201 -12.33 -17.09 -3.37
N SER A 202 -11.24 -16.44 -3.74
CA SER A 202 -9.90 -16.76 -3.27
C SER A 202 -9.69 -16.42 -1.79
N ILE A 203 -10.34 -15.38 -1.26
CA ILE A 203 -10.20 -14.93 0.14
C ILE A 203 -11.20 -15.64 1.05
N PHE A 204 -12.48 -15.67 0.67
CA PHE A 204 -13.62 -16.05 1.50
C PHE A 204 -14.29 -17.36 1.07
N GLY A 205 -13.87 -17.95 -0.07
CA GLY A 205 -14.48 -19.16 -0.63
C GLY A 205 -15.79 -18.93 -1.38
N ASN A 206 -16.27 -17.68 -1.47
CA ASN A 206 -17.48 -17.29 -2.20
C ASN A 206 -17.43 -15.80 -2.57
N ASP A 207 -18.34 -15.36 -3.43
CA ASP A 207 -18.54 -13.99 -3.91
C ASP A 207 -19.97 -13.47 -3.63
N SER A 208 -20.69 -14.09 -2.69
CA SER A 208 -22.10 -13.83 -2.42
C SER A 208 -22.44 -12.42 -1.90
N GLN A 209 -21.45 -11.68 -1.40
CA GLN A 209 -21.63 -10.31 -0.90
C GLN A 209 -21.08 -9.25 -1.89
N LEU A 210 -20.85 -9.63 -3.15
CA LEU A 210 -20.43 -8.68 -4.18
C LEU A 210 -21.60 -7.79 -4.62
N LEU A 211 -21.46 -6.48 -4.40
CA LEU A 211 -22.37 -5.46 -4.91
C LEU A 211 -21.78 -4.82 -6.17
N LEU A 212 -22.56 -4.73 -7.25
CA LEU A 212 -22.14 -4.15 -8.52
C LEU A 212 -22.71 -2.74 -8.71
N PHE A 213 -21.87 -1.83 -9.16
CA PHE A 213 -22.24 -0.46 -9.49
C PHE A 213 -21.91 -0.15 -10.96
N PRO A 214 -22.92 0.09 -11.82
CA PRO A 214 -24.35 -0.23 -11.66
C PRO A 214 -24.62 -1.75 -11.79
N GLY A 215 -25.87 -2.18 -11.57
CA GLY A 215 -26.31 -3.55 -11.86
C GLY A 215 -26.51 -4.46 -10.63
N GLY A 216 -26.35 -3.93 -9.43
CA GLY A 216 -26.81 -4.54 -8.19
C GLY A 216 -28.19 -4.01 -7.77
N ASP A 217 -28.21 -3.26 -6.67
CA ASP A 217 -29.40 -2.62 -6.12
C ASP A 217 -29.53 -1.17 -6.62
N ASP A 218 -30.46 -0.93 -7.54
CA ASP A 218 -30.69 0.39 -8.15
C ASP A 218 -31.17 1.45 -7.15
N SER A 219 -31.56 1.06 -5.93
CA SER A 219 -31.87 2.01 -4.87
C SER A 219 -30.60 2.66 -4.27
N LEU A 220 -29.42 2.06 -4.48
CA LEU A 220 -28.16 2.60 -3.96
C LEU A 220 -27.63 3.72 -4.84
N THR A 221 -27.45 4.89 -4.23
CA THR A 221 -26.96 6.13 -4.88
C THR A 221 -25.52 6.47 -4.48
N GLY A 222 -24.87 5.56 -3.75
CA GLY A 222 -23.58 5.80 -3.09
C GLY A 222 -23.63 6.75 -1.90
N THR A 223 -24.80 7.32 -1.57
CA THR A 223 -24.99 8.25 -0.46
C THR A 223 -25.96 7.76 0.63
N ASN A 224 -26.70 6.69 0.36
CA ASN A 224 -27.76 6.16 1.22
C ASN A 224 -27.40 4.82 1.90
N TRP A 225 -26.11 4.54 2.07
CA TRP A 225 -25.64 3.38 2.82
C TRP A 225 -26.14 3.39 4.28
N THR A 226 -26.54 2.23 4.78
CA THR A 226 -26.96 2.01 6.18
C THR A 226 -25.84 1.36 7.00
N ALA A 227 -25.92 1.46 8.33
CA ALA A 227 -24.98 0.78 9.22
C ALA A 227 -25.03 -0.74 9.06
N ALA A 228 -26.23 -1.33 8.86
CA ALA A 228 -26.39 -2.76 8.65
C ALA A 228 -25.68 -3.26 7.38
N GLN A 229 -25.66 -2.47 6.31
CA GLN A 229 -24.95 -2.80 5.07
C GLN A 229 -23.42 -2.73 5.23
N LEU A 230 -22.92 -1.89 6.13
CA LEU A 230 -21.49 -1.64 6.35
C LEU A 230 -20.97 -2.25 7.67
N GLN A 231 -21.72 -3.18 8.27
CA GLN A 231 -21.39 -3.75 9.58
C GLN A 231 -20.26 -4.80 9.54
N ALA A 232 -19.95 -5.33 8.35
CA ALA A 232 -18.92 -6.35 8.21
C ALA A 232 -17.54 -5.78 8.54
N LYS A 233 -16.70 -6.53 9.25
CA LYS A 233 -15.36 -6.04 9.64
C LYS A 233 -14.31 -6.13 8.53
N THR A 234 -14.65 -6.76 7.41
CA THR A 234 -13.75 -6.84 6.23
C THR A 234 -14.40 -6.16 5.04
N HIS A 235 -13.82 -5.06 4.57
CA HIS A 235 -14.27 -4.31 3.41
C HIS A 235 -13.30 -4.51 2.23
N PHE A 236 -13.84 -4.95 1.09
CA PHE A 236 -13.08 -5.19 -0.13
C PHE A 236 -13.70 -4.42 -1.31
N ILE A 237 -13.00 -3.39 -1.79
CA ILE A 237 -13.56 -2.40 -2.72
C ILE A 237 -12.73 -2.41 -4.00
N ASN A 238 -13.36 -2.65 -5.15
CA ASN A 238 -12.73 -2.59 -6.49
C ASN A 238 -13.51 -1.65 -7.42
N CYS A 239 -13.28 -0.36 -7.26
CA CYS A 239 -14.05 0.69 -7.91
C CYS A 239 -13.12 1.82 -8.39
N HIS A 240 -13.56 2.60 -9.36
CA HIS A 240 -12.85 3.82 -9.76
C HIS A 240 -12.65 4.76 -8.60
N GLY A 241 -11.46 5.36 -8.54
CA GLY A 241 -11.19 6.54 -7.74
C GLY A 241 -10.50 7.61 -8.57
N ALA A 242 -10.37 8.81 -7.99
CA ALA A 242 -9.80 9.95 -8.71
C ALA A 242 -8.99 10.85 -7.77
N ILE A 243 -8.05 11.61 -8.37
CA ILE A 243 -7.17 12.51 -7.63
C ILE A 243 -7.99 13.54 -6.85
N TYR A 244 -7.71 13.68 -5.56
CA TYR A 244 -8.41 14.57 -4.63
C TYR A 244 -9.93 14.33 -4.53
N ASN A 245 -10.43 13.19 -5.01
CA ASN A 245 -11.85 12.90 -5.04
C ASN A 245 -12.28 12.13 -3.77
N PRO A 246 -13.35 12.55 -3.09
CA PRO A 246 -13.86 11.89 -1.89
C PRO A 246 -14.81 10.71 -2.18
N GLY A 247 -14.86 10.19 -3.40
CA GLY A 247 -15.79 9.15 -3.80
C GLY A 247 -15.13 7.99 -4.55
N PHE A 248 -15.82 6.85 -4.49
CA PHE A 248 -15.59 5.70 -5.36
C PHE A 248 -16.76 5.55 -6.34
N TYR A 249 -16.44 5.14 -7.56
CA TYR A 249 -17.38 5.09 -8.67
C TYR A 249 -17.43 3.70 -9.29
N GLY A 250 -18.65 3.26 -9.59
CA GLY A 250 -18.89 2.09 -10.41
C GLY A 250 -18.52 2.33 -11.87
N GLN A 251 -18.64 1.29 -12.68
CA GLN A 251 -18.57 1.40 -14.13
C GLN A 251 -19.39 0.31 -14.81
N LYS A 252 -20.19 0.70 -15.81
CA LYS A 252 -20.67 -0.21 -16.85
C LYS A 252 -20.57 0.49 -18.20
N SER A 253 -19.68 0.02 -19.06
CA SER A 253 -19.37 0.70 -20.32
C SER A 253 -18.98 2.17 -20.07
N THR A 254 -19.75 3.14 -20.57
CA THR A 254 -19.49 4.57 -20.41
C THR A 254 -20.15 5.21 -19.19
N GLU A 255 -20.88 4.45 -18.37
CA GLU A 255 -21.58 4.96 -17.18
C GLU A 255 -20.71 4.79 -15.93
N PHE A 256 -20.54 5.86 -15.14
CA PHE A 256 -19.70 5.88 -13.93
C PHE A 256 -20.49 6.38 -12.70
N PRO A 257 -21.47 5.61 -12.18
CA PRO A 257 -22.28 6.04 -11.06
C PRO A 257 -21.46 6.10 -9.75
N LEU A 258 -21.83 7.01 -8.85
CA LEU A 258 -21.25 7.06 -7.51
C LEU A 258 -21.61 5.78 -6.73
N ALA A 259 -20.60 5.05 -6.27
CA ALA A 259 -20.75 3.85 -5.46
C ALA A 259 -20.63 4.14 -3.95
N MET A 260 -19.76 5.07 -3.55
CA MET A 260 -19.59 5.46 -2.16
C MET A 260 -18.95 6.85 -2.05
N ARG A 261 -19.36 7.65 -1.06
CA ARG A 261 -18.75 8.96 -0.76
C ARG A 261 -18.28 9.04 0.68
N SER A 262 -17.19 9.76 0.94
CA SER A 262 -16.50 9.74 2.23
C SER A 262 -17.38 10.25 3.38
N ASP A 263 -18.23 11.24 3.18
CA ASP A 263 -19.08 11.83 4.23
C ASP A 263 -20.20 10.91 4.73
N ILE A 264 -20.53 9.84 4.00
CA ILE A 264 -21.65 8.99 4.38
C ILE A 264 -21.27 7.89 5.36
N LEU A 265 -19.99 7.73 5.71
CA LEU A 265 -19.50 6.65 6.58
C LEU A 265 -19.78 6.90 8.07
N SER A 266 -20.19 8.12 8.43
CA SER A 266 -20.43 8.54 9.81
C SER A 266 -21.33 7.56 10.57
N GLY A 267 -20.77 6.90 11.60
CA GLY A 267 -21.49 5.97 12.47
C GLY A 267 -21.92 4.65 11.82
N LYS A 268 -21.38 4.28 10.66
CA LYS A 268 -21.79 3.07 9.91
C LYS A 268 -20.75 1.98 9.87
N ILE A 269 -19.49 2.32 10.06
CA ILE A 269 -18.38 1.38 10.00
C ILE A 269 -18.19 0.73 11.38
N ALA A 270 -18.17 -0.60 11.40
CA ALA A 270 -17.96 -1.38 12.61
C ALA A 270 -16.54 -1.15 13.17
N HIS A 271 -16.42 -1.14 14.50
CA HIS A 271 -15.13 -0.99 15.14
C HIS A 271 -14.22 -2.20 14.88
N GLY A 272 -12.96 -1.90 14.52
CA GLY A 272 -11.99 -2.92 14.11
C GLY A 272 -12.03 -3.27 12.63
N THR A 273 -12.78 -2.53 11.80
CA THR A 273 -12.87 -2.79 10.35
C THR A 273 -11.49 -2.69 9.69
N ILE A 274 -11.21 -3.63 8.79
CA ILE A 274 -10.10 -3.58 7.84
C ILE A 274 -10.64 -3.28 6.44
N VAL A 275 -9.90 -2.49 5.67
CA VAL A 275 -10.27 -2.13 4.30
C VAL A 275 -9.12 -2.45 3.35
N ALA A 276 -9.44 -3.10 2.24
CA ALA A 276 -8.58 -3.22 1.07
C ALA A 276 -9.28 -2.57 -0.13
N ALA A 277 -8.69 -1.49 -0.65
CA ALA A 277 -9.25 -0.69 -1.74
C ALA A 277 -8.37 -0.79 -2.99
N GLU A 278 -8.88 -1.48 -4.00
CA GLU A 278 -8.37 -1.57 -5.37
C GLU A 278 -8.94 -0.42 -6.20
N CYS A 279 -8.59 0.81 -5.84
CA CYS A 279 -9.11 2.02 -6.47
C CYS A 279 -7.95 2.95 -6.81
N CYS A 280 -7.96 3.62 -7.96
CA CYS A 280 -7.04 4.75 -8.18
C CYS A 280 -7.16 5.76 -7.03
N TYR A 281 -6.01 6.19 -6.50
CA TYR A 281 -5.98 7.11 -5.35
C TYR A 281 -6.76 6.63 -4.12
N GLY A 282 -7.08 5.33 -4.00
CA GLY A 282 -7.93 4.83 -2.92
C GLY A 282 -7.37 5.06 -1.53
N GLY A 283 -6.04 5.05 -1.40
CA GLY A 283 -5.31 5.42 -0.19
C GLY A 283 -4.79 6.86 -0.20
N GLN A 284 -5.17 7.73 -1.14
CA GLN A 284 -4.62 9.08 -1.20
C GLN A 284 -5.05 9.94 -0.01
N LEU A 285 -4.08 10.53 0.68
CA LEU A 285 -4.31 11.58 1.67
C LEU A 285 -4.21 12.95 0.99
N PHE A 286 -5.20 13.81 1.19
CA PHE A 286 -5.21 15.14 0.57
C PHE A 286 -5.89 16.20 1.46
N ASP A 287 -5.52 17.45 1.23
CA ASP A 287 -6.19 18.60 1.84
C ASP A 287 -7.61 18.71 1.26
N PRO A 288 -8.67 18.68 2.08
CA PRO A 288 -10.05 18.84 1.63
C PRO A 288 -10.28 20.09 0.76
N LYS A 289 -9.50 21.16 0.93
CA LYS A 289 -9.58 22.37 0.08
C LYS A 289 -9.25 22.10 -1.40
N LYS A 290 -8.61 20.97 -1.72
CA LYS A 290 -8.29 20.57 -3.10
C LYS A 290 -9.48 20.01 -3.87
N ASN A 291 -10.63 19.80 -3.22
CA ASN A 291 -11.86 19.42 -3.90
C ASN A 291 -13.03 20.36 -3.58
N SER A 292 -13.98 20.43 -4.52
CA SER A 292 -15.15 21.31 -4.45
C SER A 292 -16.04 21.03 -3.24
N GLY A 293 -16.13 19.76 -2.81
CA GLY A 293 -16.94 19.33 -1.67
C GLY A 293 -16.32 19.65 -0.31
N LYS A 294 -15.05 20.08 -0.25
CA LYS A 294 -14.29 20.24 1.00
C LYS A 294 -14.35 19.00 1.90
N ARG A 295 -14.34 17.81 1.29
CA ARG A 295 -14.45 16.53 1.99
C ARG A 295 -13.08 15.92 2.17
N ILE A 296 -12.91 15.17 3.26
CA ILE A 296 -11.73 14.35 3.49
C ILE A 296 -11.70 13.15 2.53
N SER A 297 -10.54 12.53 2.39
CA SER A 297 -10.35 11.33 1.59
C SER A 297 -11.22 10.16 2.08
N MET A 298 -11.44 9.18 1.20
CA MET A 298 -12.09 7.92 1.56
C MET A 298 -11.35 7.24 2.72
N ALA A 299 -10.02 7.16 2.65
CA ALA A 299 -9.21 6.55 3.69
C ALA A 299 -9.34 7.29 5.04
N ASN A 300 -9.24 8.62 5.05
CA ASN A 300 -9.40 9.40 6.29
C ASN A 300 -10.80 9.19 6.89
N SER A 301 -11.84 9.11 6.06
CA SER A 301 -13.20 8.90 6.58
C SER A 301 -13.41 7.51 7.15
N TYR A 302 -12.85 6.46 6.52
CA TYR A 302 -12.90 5.11 7.09
C TYR A 302 -12.23 5.05 8.47
N LEU A 303 -11.03 5.63 8.60
CA LEU A 303 -10.28 5.65 9.87
C LEU A 303 -11.00 6.44 10.97
N LEU A 304 -11.58 7.60 10.62
CA LEU A 304 -12.40 8.39 11.54
C LEU A 304 -13.61 7.60 12.06
N ASN A 305 -14.13 6.67 11.24
CA ASN A 305 -15.31 5.88 11.54
C ASN A 305 -14.97 4.46 12.03
N ASN A 306 -13.90 4.29 12.82
CA ASN A 306 -13.55 3.02 13.48
C ASN A 306 -12.90 1.93 12.63
N ALA A 307 -12.54 2.20 11.36
CA ALA A 307 -11.59 1.33 10.67
C ALA A 307 -10.22 1.46 11.35
N LEU A 308 -9.55 0.33 11.57
CA LEU A 308 -8.21 0.29 12.18
C LEU A 308 -7.10 0.01 11.17
N ALA A 309 -7.47 -0.37 9.95
CA ALA A 309 -6.54 -0.57 8.84
C ALA A 309 -7.20 -0.25 7.51
N PHE A 310 -6.49 0.51 6.68
CA PHE A 310 -6.87 0.80 5.31
C PHE A 310 -5.65 0.62 4.41
N VAL A 311 -5.72 -0.29 3.44
CA VAL A 311 -4.72 -0.46 2.39
C VAL A 311 -5.31 0.02 1.07
N GLY A 312 -4.60 0.92 0.40
CA GLY A 312 -4.96 1.44 -0.92
C GLY A 312 -3.78 2.10 -1.61
N SER A 313 -3.94 2.45 -2.87
CA SER A 313 -2.88 3.12 -3.64
C SER A 313 -2.83 4.62 -3.35
N SER A 314 -1.62 5.19 -3.34
CA SER A 314 -1.41 6.63 -3.23
C SER A 314 -1.74 7.39 -4.51
N ASN A 315 -1.71 6.71 -5.66
CA ASN A 315 -1.92 7.26 -6.99
C ASN A 315 -2.66 6.24 -7.90
N ILE A 316 -2.63 6.41 -9.23
CA ILE A 316 -3.37 5.54 -10.16
C ILE A 316 -3.00 4.06 -9.97
N ALA A 317 -4.00 3.23 -9.73
CA ALA A 317 -3.88 1.78 -9.65
C ALA A 317 -4.31 1.12 -10.95
N TYR A 318 -3.74 -0.06 -11.19
CA TYR A 318 -4.04 -0.86 -12.36
C TYR A 318 -4.35 -2.28 -11.94
N GLY A 319 -5.15 -2.95 -12.75
CA GLY A 319 -5.36 -4.39 -12.68
C GLY A 319 -5.89 -4.92 -14.00
N PRO A 320 -5.85 -6.24 -14.22
CA PRO A 320 -6.48 -6.87 -15.37
C PRO A 320 -8.02 -6.71 -15.36
N PRO A 321 -8.67 -6.56 -16.52
CA PRO A 321 -10.12 -6.39 -16.58
C PRO A 321 -10.91 -7.63 -16.11
N THR A 322 -10.42 -8.84 -16.41
CA THR A 322 -11.11 -10.11 -16.10
C THR A 322 -10.29 -11.10 -15.27
N GLY A 323 -8.95 -10.96 -15.29
CA GLY A 323 -8.01 -11.83 -14.56
C GLY A 323 -7.70 -11.33 -13.14
N GLN A 324 -6.60 -11.84 -12.57
CA GLN A 324 -6.01 -11.32 -11.34
C GLN A 324 -4.56 -10.91 -11.56
N GLY A 325 -4.20 -9.72 -11.12
CA GLY A 325 -2.85 -9.18 -11.22
C GLY A 325 -2.74 -7.84 -10.50
N LEU A 326 -1.53 -7.30 -10.38
CA LEU A 326 -1.30 -5.95 -9.86
C LEU A 326 -2.05 -5.68 -8.54
N ALA A 327 -2.95 -4.68 -8.51
CA ALA A 327 -3.76 -4.31 -7.35
C ALA A 327 -4.48 -5.53 -6.75
N ASP A 328 -5.12 -6.35 -7.59
CA ASP A 328 -5.96 -7.49 -7.17
C ASP A 328 -5.20 -8.47 -6.29
N LEU A 329 -3.95 -8.79 -6.65
CA LEU A 329 -3.16 -9.77 -5.90
C LEU A 329 -2.66 -9.17 -4.59
N LEU A 330 -2.24 -7.91 -4.59
CA LEU A 330 -1.68 -7.29 -3.40
C LEU A 330 -2.72 -7.13 -2.28
N THR A 331 -3.91 -6.61 -2.61
CA THR A 331 -5.04 -6.48 -1.70
C THR A 331 -5.56 -7.85 -1.24
N GLN A 332 -5.68 -8.81 -2.15
CA GLN A 332 -6.07 -10.18 -1.83
C GLN A 332 -5.10 -10.82 -0.82
N TYR A 333 -3.80 -10.65 -1.02
CA TYR A 333 -2.78 -11.18 -0.11
C TYR A 333 -2.81 -10.49 1.24
N PHE A 334 -3.00 -9.17 1.27
CA PHE A 334 -3.17 -8.44 2.52
C PHE A 334 -4.33 -9.01 3.35
N VAL A 335 -5.53 -9.15 2.78
CA VAL A 335 -6.70 -9.66 3.51
C VAL A 335 -6.49 -11.10 3.96
N LYS A 336 -5.93 -11.97 3.10
CA LYS A 336 -5.59 -13.35 3.48
C LYS A 336 -4.63 -13.41 4.66
N ASN A 337 -3.61 -12.57 4.69
CA ASN A 337 -2.63 -12.55 5.77
C ASN A 337 -3.27 -12.06 7.07
N VAL A 338 -4.16 -11.04 7.02
CA VAL A 338 -4.94 -10.63 8.21
C VAL A 338 -5.82 -11.77 8.72
N LEU A 339 -6.58 -12.43 7.85
CA LEU A 339 -7.43 -13.57 8.22
C LEU A 339 -6.64 -14.77 8.80
N ASN A 340 -5.35 -14.85 8.48
CA ASN A 340 -4.41 -15.83 9.03
C ASN A 340 -3.71 -15.36 10.33
N GLY A 341 -4.17 -14.26 10.94
CA GLY A 341 -3.66 -13.77 12.22
C GLY A 341 -2.37 -12.96 12.12
N ALA A 342 -2.09 -12.33 10.97
CA ALA A 342 -1.03 -11.33 10.89
C ALA A 342 -1.47 -9.98 11.46
N SER A 343 -0.51 -9.26 12.05
CA SER A 343 -0.70 -7.83 12.28
C SER A 343 -0.88 -7.14 10.93
N THR A 344 -1.58 -6.01 10.90
CA THR A 344 -1.87 -5.25 9.68
C THR A 344 -0.60 -4.90 8.91
N GLY A 345 0.46 -4.48 9.60
CA GLY A 345 1.75 -4.18 8.99
C GLY A 345 2.43 -5.43 8.43
N ARG A 346 2.43 -6.53 9.19
CA ARG A 346 3.01 -7.81 8.71
C ARG A 346 2.24 -8.33 7.51
N ALA A 347 0.92 -8.20 7.53
CA ALA A 347 0.04 -8.62 6.45
C ALA A 347 0.40 -7.93 5.13
N LEU A 348 0.66 -6.60 5.17
CA LEU A 348 1.09 -5.86 3.99
C LEU A 348 2.51 -6.21 3.55
N LEU A 349 3.46 -6.38 4.49
CA LEU A 349 4.81 -6.81 4.18
C LEU A 349 4.82 -8.17 3.46
N GLU A 350 4.15 -9.17 4.03
CA GLU A 350 4.02 -10.51 3.44
C GLU A 350 3.29 -10.46 2.09
N ALA A 351 2.27 -9.61 1.96
CA ALA A 351 1.55 -9.43 0.70
C ALA A 351 2.48 -8.90 -0.40
N ARG A 352 3.29 -7.88 -0.09
CA ARG A 352 4.26 -7.31 -1.04
C ARG A 352 5.35 -8.30 -1.41
N GLN A 353 5.91 -9.02 -0.43
CA GLN A 353 6.92 -10.04 -0.70
C GLN A 353 6.36 -11.19 -1.55
N ARG A 354 5.12 -11.60 -1.31
CA ARG A 354 4.45 -12.61 -2.12
C ARG A 354 4.18 -12.12 -3.53
N PHE A 355 3.66 -10.91 -3.67
CA PHE A 355 3.43 -10.27 -4.97
C PHE A 355 4.73 -10.22 -5.79
N LEU A 356 5.81 -9.68 -5.23
CA LEU A 356 7.11 -9.59 -5.89
C LEU A 356 7.68 -10.98 -6.28
N ASN A 357 7.51 -11.98 -5.42
CA ASN A 357 7.92 -13.35 -5.72
C ASN A 357 7.14 -13.96 -6.90
N GLU A 358 5.83 -13.74 -6.96
CA GLU A 358 4.99 -14.30 -8.02
C GLU A 358 5.14 -13.56 -9.36
N MET A 359 5.41 -12.25 -9.33
CA MET A 359 5.63 -11.45 -10.54
C MET A 359 7.06 -11.57 -11.08
N GLY A 360 8.03 -11.93 -10.23
CA GLY A 360 9.41 -12.19 -10.64
C GLY A 360 9.56 -13.43 -11.55
N PRO A 361 10.73 -13.66 -12.16
CA PRO A 361 12.01 -12.95 -11.92
C PRO A 361 12.17 -11.65 -12.72
N THR A 362 11.22 -11.29 -13.58
CA THR A 362 11.32 -10.08 -14.41
C THR A 362 10.05 -9.27 -14.26
N LEU A 363 10.13 -8.15 -13.54
CA LEU A 363 8.98 -7.28 -13.34
C LEU A 363 8.73 -6.40 -14.57
N ASP A 364 7.47 -6.23 -14.92
CA ASP A 364 7.04 -5.16 -15.80
C ASP A 364 6.93 -3.82 -15.01
N PRO A 365 6.87 -2.66 -15.68
CA PRO A 365 6.82 -1.36 -14.99
C PRO A 365 5.54 -1.11 -14.17
N PHE A 366 4.42 -1.77 -14.48
CA PHE A 366 3.17 -1.67 -13.70
C PHE A 366 3.23 -2.53 -12.45
N GLU A 367 3.86 -3.70 -12.50
CA GLU A 367 4.14 -4.53 -11.32
C GLU A 367 5.05 -3.78 -10.34
N LEU A 368 6.11 -3.14 -10.84
CA LEU A 368 7.00 -2.31 -10.02
C LEU A 368 6.24 -1.13 -9.39
N LYS A 369 5.42 -0.41 -10.19
CA LYS A 369 4.58 0.69 -9.69
C LYS A 369 3.59 0.20 -8.62
N THR A 370 2.93 -0.94 -8.82
CA THR A 370 1.99 -1.54 -7.87
C THR A 370 2.64 -1.82 -6.52
N ALA A 371 3.83 -2.44 -6.50
CA ALA A 371 4.55 -2.73 -5.27
C ALA A 371 4.89 -1.45 -4.47
N ALA A 372 5.13 -0.34 -5.18
CA ALA A 372 5.51 0.95 -4.62
C ALA A 372 4.34 1.80 -4.12
N GLN A 373 3.16 1.74 -4.74
CA GLN A 373 2.10 2.71 -4.46
C GLN A 373 1.11 2.32 -3.36
N PHE A 374 1.03 1.03 -3.01
CA PHE A 374 0.12 0.54 -1.98
C PHE A 374 0.80 0.54 -0.62
N TYR A 375 0.12 1.12 0.37
CA TYR A 375 0.63 1.34 1.71
C TYR A 375 -0.47 1.19 2.76
N LEU A 376 -0.06 1.04 4.02
CA LEU A 376 -0.97 0.82 5.15
C LEU A 376 -1.21 2.13 5.90
N LEU A 377 -2.47 2.51 5.99
CA LEU A 377 -2.95 3.52 6.93
C LEU A 377 -3.58 2.81 8.14
N GLY A 378 -3.02 3.01 9.32
CA GLY A 378 -3.38 2.33 10.57
C GLY A 378 -2.14 1.96 11.39
N ASP A 379 -2.37 1.44 12.60
CA ASP A 379 -1.28 0.93 13.46
C ASP A 379 -0.77 -0.42 12.91
N PRO A 380 0.51 -0.54 12.50
CA PRO A 380 1.06 -1.77 11.92
C PRO A 380 1.17 -2.94 12.91
N SER A 381 1.09 -2.64 14.21
CA SER A 381 1.14 -3.62 15.30
C SER A 381 -0.25 -4.12 15.73
N TRP A 382 -1.32 -3.60 15.12
CA TRP A 382 -2.67 -4.08 15.34
C TRP A 382 -2.84 -5.47 14.73
N GLN A 383 -3.36 -6.43 15.50
CA GLN A 383 -3.66 -7.79 15.04
C GLN A 383 -5.17 -8.04 15.08
N PRO A 384 -5.88 -7.92 13.94
CA PRO A 384 -7.34 -7.99 13.91
C PRO A 384 -7.90 -9.36 14.33
N VAL A 385 -7.24 -10.45 13.88
CA VAL A 385 -7.68 -11.83 14.11
C VAL A 385 -6.76 -12.52 15.11
N ILE A 386 -7.35 -13.21 16.08
CA ILE A 386 -6.63 -14.03 17.06
C ILE A 386 -5.81 -15.10 16.31
N ASN A 387 -4.51 -15.17 16.61
CA ASN A 387 -3.61 -16.17 16.03
C ASN A 387 -3.41 -17.31 17.03
N GLU A 388 -4.22 -18.36 16.92
CA GLU A 388 -4.15 -19.55 17.79
C GLU A 388 -2.80 -20.30 17.71
N LYS A 389 -2.00 -20.03 16.67
CA LYS A 389 -0.67 -20.63 16.50
C LYS A 389 0.43 -19.82 17.19
N ASP A 390 0.12 -18.65 17.77
CA ASP A 390 1.08 -17.85 18.51
C ASP A 390 1.07 -18.27 20.00
N PRO A 391 2.18 -18.78 20.54
CA PRO A 391 2.24 -19.35 21.90
C PRO A 391 1.96 -18.33 23.01
N SER A 392 1.94 -17.03 22.69
CA SER A 392 1.48 -15.96 23.60
C SER A 392 0.01 -16.11 24.04
N THR A 393 -0.77 -16.99 23.40
CA THR A 393 -2.19 -17.22 23.72
C THR A 393 -2.44 -18.32 24.75
N THR A 394 -1.45 -19.17 25.03
CA THR A 394 -1.57 -20.24 26.02
C THR A 394 -0.70 -19.88 27.21
N GLY A 395 -1.30 -19.44 28.32
CA GLY A 395 -0.63 -19.11 29.59
C GLY A 395 0.04 -20.31 30.28
N SER A 396 0.77 -21.12 29.53
CA SER A 396 1.50 -22.30 29.96
C SER A 396 2.99 -22.00 30.00
N ASP A 397 3.65 -22.49 31.07
CA ASP A 397 5.10 -22.54 31.28
C ASP A 397 5.83 -23.43 30.24
N GLN A 398 5.62 -23.19 28.95
CA GLN A 398 6.36 -23.85 27.89
C GLN A 398 7.72 -23.18 27.68
N LEU A 399 8.71 -23.99 27.26
CA LEU A 399 10.03 -23.54 26.84
C LEU A 399 9.92 -22.27 25.98
N PHE A 400 10.68 -21.25 26.34
CA PHE A 400 10.72 -20.00 25.61
C PHE A 400 11.21 -20.23 24.17
N VAL A 401 10.29 -20.27 23.21
CA VAL A 401 10.59 -20.27 21.77
C VAL A 401 10.24 -18.88 21.24
N ASN A 402 11.26 -18.12 20.83
CA ASN A 402 11.05 -16.80 20.22
C ASN A 402 10.55 -16.92 18.77
N THR A 403 9.32 -17.42 18.62
CA THR A 403 8.64 -17.57 17.33
C THR A 403 8.48 -16.25 16.60
N LEU A 404 8.36 -15.14 17.33
CA LEU A 404 8.29 -13.78 16.78
C LEU A 404 9.58 -13.36 16.11
N GLN A 405 10.73 -13.50 16.78
CA GLN A 405 12.02 -13.18 16.16
C GLN A 405 12.33 -14.11 14.99
N ASN A 406 12.09 -15.43 15.13
CA ASN A 406 12.27 -16.35 14.02
C ASN A 406 11.40 -15.97 12.81
N ARG A 407 10.15 -15.54 13.03
CA ARG A 407 9.28 -15.04 11.96
C ARG A 407 9.88 -13.80 11.29
N ARG A 408 10.45 -12.87 12.06
CA ARG A 408 11.11 -11.66 11.55
C ARG A 408 12.36 -12.01 10.73
N ASP A 409 13.20 -12.90 11.23
CA ASP A 409 14.40 -13.36 10.52
C ASP A 409 14.02 -13.99 9.17
N ASN A 410 12.92 -14.77 9.13
CA ASN A 410 12.40 -15.34 7.88
C ASN A 410 11.87 -14.27 6.91
N LEU A 411 11.18 -13.25 7.41
CA LEU A 411 10.70 -12.13 6.58
C LEU A 411 11.87 -11.31 6.02
N GLU A 412 12.89 -11.05 6.82
CA GLU A 412 14.10 -10.36 6.39
C GLU A 412 14.86 -11.17 5.33
N ALA A 413 15.06 -12.47 5.58
CA ALA A 413 15.68 -13.38 4.62
C ALA A 413 14.89 -13.43 3.29
N ARG A 414 13.56 -13.48 3.36
CA ARG A 414 12.69 -13.45 2.18
C ARG A 414 12.84 -12.16 1.40
N GLY A 415 12.86 -11.00 2.08
CA GLY A 415 13.10 -9.71 1.44
C GLY A 415 14.44 -9.71 0.69
N LYS A 416 15.52 -10.10 1.36
CA LYS A 416 16.88 -10.18 0.77
C LYS A 416 16.92 -11.10 -0.46
N MET A 417 16.27 -12.26 -0.42
CA MET A 417 16.20 -13.17 -1.57
C MET A 417 15.51 -12.54 -2.80
N LEU A 418 14.57 -11.60 -2.60
CA LEU A 418 13.90 -10.93 -3.73
C LEU A 418 14.85 -10.04 -4.53
N ASP A 419 15.80 -9.36 -3.88
CA ASP A 419 16.78 -8.50 -4.58
C ASP A 419 17.69 -9.32 -5.51
N ASP A 420 18.03 -10.54 -5.10
CA ASP A 420 18.82 -11.47 -5.92
C ASP A 420 18.00 -12.11 -7.05
N PHE A 421 16.71 -12.37 -6.78
CA PHE A 421 15.79 -13.04 -7.70
C PHE A 421 15.28 -12.13 -8.82
N ILE A 422 15.01 -10.86 -8.51
CA ILE A 422 14.27 -9.95 -9.39
C ILE A 422 15.21 -9.10 -10.26
N ALA A 423 14.88 -9.02 -11.54
CA ALA A 423 15.37 -8.00 -12.45
C ALA A 423 14.29 -6.92 -12.64
N VAL A 424 14.67 -5.65 -12.47
CA VAL A 424 13.77 -4.50 -12.53
C VAL A 424 13.77 -3.84 -13.91
N PRO A 425 12.62 -3.33 -14.38
CA PRO A 425 12.51 -2.67 -15.68
C PRO A 425 13.21 -1.31 -15.65
N GLN A 426 14.08 -1.05 -16.63
CA GLN A 426 14.69 0.27 -16.85
C GLN A 426 14.26 0.82 -18.22
N PRO A 427 13.89 2.11 -18.33
CA PRO A 427 13.58 2.70 -19.63
C PRO A 427 14.73 2.51 -20.63
N SER A 428 14.39 2.09 -21.85
CA SER A 428 15.32 2.02 -22.97
C SER A 428 15.30 3.32 -23.76
N ASP A 429 16.46 3.73 -24.29
CA ASP A 429 16.59 4.86 -25.21
C ASP A 429 16.13 4.55 -26.64
N GLY A 430 15.65 3.33 -26.92
CA GLY A 430 15.19 2.93 -28.26
C GLY A 430 16.29 2.82 -29.31
N SER A 431 17.57 2.82 -28.91
CA SER A 431 18.72 2.82 -29.83
C SER A 431 18.87 1.54 -30.68
N HIS A 432 18.11 0.48 -30.37
CA HIS A 432 18.12 -0.77 -31.12
C HIS A 432 16.87 -0.92 -31.97
N ALA A 433 17.06 -1.08 -33.29
CA ALA A 433 15.98 -1.40 -34.20
C ALA A 433 15.27 -2.69 -33.77
N THR A 434 13.93 -2.64 -33.72
CA THR A 434 13.10 -3.82 -33.46
C THR A 434 13.17 -4.74 -34.66
N ASP A 435 13.29 -6.05 -34.42
CA ASP A 435 13.25 -7.06 -35.48
C ASP A 435 11.95 -6.93 -36.31
N PRO A 436 11.99 -6.93 -37.65
CA PRO A 436 10.81 -6.72 -38.48
C PRO A 436 9.69 -7.75 -38.25
N ALA A 437 10.04 -9.02 -37.98
CA ALA A 437 9.06 -10.06 -37.73
C ALA A 437 8.40 -9.86 -36.36
N LEU A 438 9.17 -9.47 -35.35
CA LEU A 438 8.65 -9.10 -34.03
C LEU A 438 7.73 -7.88 -34.13
N HIS A 439 8.14 -6.84 -34.85
CA HIS A 439 7.32 -5.64 -35.05
C HIS A 439 5.97 -6.02 -35.69
N THR A 440 5.99 -6.82 -36.75
CA THR A 440 4.77 -7.31 -37.43
C THR A 440 3.85 -8.09 -36.48
N ALA A 441 4.44 -8.99 -35.67
CA ALA A 441 3.68 -9.76 -34.68
C ALA A 441 3.04 -8.86 -33.61
N MET A 442 3.74 -7.83 -33.15
CA MET A 442 3.19 -6.85 -32.19
C MET A 442 2.05 -6.06 -32.82
N GLN A 443 2.19 -5.58 -34.06
CA GLN A 443 1.10 -4.85 -34.73
C GLN A 443 -0.17 -5.71 -34.89
N LYS A 444 -0.01 -6.99 -35.25
CA LYS A 444 -1.14 -7.93 -35.31
C LYS A 444 -1.81 -8.10 -33.94
N LEU A 445 -1.03 -8.22 -32.87
CA LEU A 445 -1.57 -8.30 -31.52
C LEU A 445 -2.35 -7.03 -31.13
N LEU A 446 -1.85 -5.84 -31.51
CA LEU A 446 -2.55 -4.58 -31.27
C LEU A 446 -3.88 -4.53 -32.04
N ASP A 447 -3.91 -5.01 -33.29
CA ASP A 447 -5.14 -5.13 -34.08
C ASP A 447 -6.15 -6.05 -33.39
N GLU A 448 -5.71 -7.25 -32.96
CA GLU A 448 -6.56 -8.22 -32.25
C GLU A 448 -7.12 -7.66 -30.92
N LYS A 449 -6.41 -6.71 -30.31
CA LYS A 449 -6.78 -6.07 -29.03
C LYS A 449 -7.42 -4.70 -29.19
N ASN A 450 -7.70 -4.29 -30.42
CA ASN A 450 -8.32 -3.01 -30.79
C ASN A 450 -7.54 -1.79 -30.27
N PHE A 451 -6.20 -1.81 -30.32
CA PHE A 451 -5.36 -0.64 -30.13
C PHE A 451 -5.15 0.05 -31.49
N ALA A 452 -5.75 1.21 -31.68
CA ALA A 452 -5.84 1.89 -32.97
C ALA A 452 -5.00 3.17 -33.04
N GLU A 453 -4.86 3.90 -31.93
CA GLU A 453 -4.37 5.28 -31.95
C GLU A 453 -2.86 5.41 -31.71
N LYS A 454 -2.32 4.63 -30.77
CA LYS A 454 -0.90 4.71 -30.36
C LYS A 454 -0.23 3.36 -30.46
N ARG A 455 0.66 3.24 -31.46
CA ARG A 455 1.34 1.99 -31.83
C ARG A 455 2.84 1.99 -31.60
N GLU A 456 3.38 3.07 -31.05
CA GLU A 456 4.78 3.15 -30.63
C GLU A 456 4.90 2.82 -29.14
N PRO A 457 5.64 1.77 -28.76
CA PRO A 457 5.74 1.37 -27.37
C PRO A 457 6.76 2.20 -26.59
N LYS A 458 6.51 2.36 -25.29
CA LYS A 458 7.60 2.57 -24.33
C LYS A 458 8.29 1.25 -24.07
N VAL A 459 9.60 1.20 -24.26
CA VAL A 459 10.39 -0.02 -24.12
C VAL A 459 11.16 -0.01 -22.81
N PHE A 460 11.08 -1.10 -22.07
CA PHE A 460 11.82 -1.33 -20.83
C PHE A 460 12.71 -2.55 -20.96
N VAL A 461 13.92 -2.48 -20.42
CA VAL A 461 14.87 -3.60 -20.39
C VAL A 461 15.10 -3.99 -18.94
N ASN A 462 14.86 -5.25 -18.61
CA ASN A 462 15.05 -5.73 -17.24
C ASN A 462 16.54 -5.92 -16.93
N ARG A 463 16.97 -5.40 -15.79
CA ARG A 463 18.34 -5.53 -15.28
C ARG A 463 18.32 -5.89 -13.80
N LYS A 464 19.29 -6.69 -13.34
CA LYS A 464 19.49 -6.93 -11.91
C LYS A 464 20.16 -5.72 -11.24
N ASN A 465 19.84 -5.49 -9.98
CA ASN A 465 20.43 -4.41 -9.17
C ASN A 465 21.91 -4.68 -8.81
N ASN A 466 22.31 -5.95 -8.68
CA ASN A 466 23.58 -6.34 -8.07
C ASN A 466 24.85 -5.95 -8.86
N ALA A 467 25.85 -5.48 -8.11
CA ALA A 467 27.16 -5.05 -8.63
C ALA A 467 27.99 -6.18 -9.26
N MET A 468 27.80 -7.45 -8.87
CA MET A 468 28.46 -8.60 -9.53
C MET A 468 28.02 -8.79 -11.00
N ALA A 469 26.86 -8.24 -11.41
CA ALA A 469 26.47 -8.19 -12.82
C ALA A 469 27.22 -7.10 -13.61
N LYS A 470 27.99 -6.21 -12.96
CA LYS A 470 28.91 -5.30 -13.68
C LYS A 470 30.11 -6.06 -14.28
N GLU A 471 30.50 -7.20 -13.71
CA GLU A 471 31.54 -8.07 -14.29
C GLU A 471 31.01 -8.89 -15.47
N ASP A 472 29.69 -9.05 -15.58
CA ASP A 472 29.04 -9.84 -16.62
C ASP A 472 28.55 -9.01 -17.81
N ARG A 473 29.22 -7.88 -18.09
CA ARG A 473 29.01 -7.12 -19.34
C ARG A 473 29.28 -7.96 -20.60
N ASN A 474 29.96 -9.11 -20.44
CA ASN A 474 30.28 -10.04 -21.51
C ASN A 474 29.43 -11.33 -21.54
N SER A 475 28.66 -11.72 -20.50
CA SER A 475 27.67 -12.79 -20.71
C SER A 475 26.44 -12.24 -21.41
N ARG A 476 26.29 -12.68 -22.67
CA ARG A 476 25.11 -12.49 -23.51
C ARG A 476 23.94 -13.31 -22.95
N MET A 477 23.46 -13.03 -21.74
CA MET A 477 22.10 -13.41 -21.41
C MET A 477 21.16 -12.41 -22.10
N PRO A 478 20.29 -12.87 -23.02
CA PRO A 478 19.38 -11.97 -23.70
C PRO A 478 18.43 -11.35 -22.69
N SER A 479 18.50 -10.02 -22.58
CA SER A 479 17.66 -9.26 -21.65
C SER A 479 16.20 -9.41 -22.04
N VAL A 480 15.35 -9.64 -21.02
CA VAL A 480 13.91 -9.54 -21.20
C VAL A 480 13.56 -8.07 -21.41
N LYS A 481 12.74 -7.79 -22.42
CA LYS A 481 12.20 -6.47 -22.66
C LYS A 481 10.69 -6.47 -22.49
N PHE A 482 10.14 -5.34 -22.09
CA PHE A 482 8.71 -5.09 -22.08
C PHE A 482 8.39 -3.93 -23.00
N HIS A 483 7.44 -4.13 -23.90
CA HIS A 483 6.87 -3.11 -24.77
C HIS A 483 5.52 -2.72 -24.21
N VAL A 484 5.38 -1.46 -23.80
CA VAL A 484 4.17 -0.91 -23.20
C VAL A 484 3.46 -0.02 -24.20
N PHE A 485 2.22 -0.37 -24.50
CA PHE A 485 1.32 0.45 -25.30
C PHE A 485 0.14 0.86 -24.43
N SER A 486 -0.33 2.10 -24.58
CA SER A 486 -1.46 2.63 -23.82
C SER A 486 -2.36 3.52 -24.66
N GLU A 487 -3.65 3.48 -24.35
CA GLU A 487 -4.67 4.39 -24.85
C GLU A 487 -5.44 4.92 -23.65
N SER A 488 -5.52 6.25 -23.54
CA SER A 488 -6.16 6.94 -22.44
C SER A 488 -7.36 7.72 -22.96
N ALA A 489 -8.51 7.52 -22.34
CA ALA A 489 -9.73 8.29 -22.57
C ALA A 489 -10.11 9.05 -21.29
N ILE A 490 -10.72 10.22 -21.45
CA ILE A 490 -11.26 10.99 -20.32
C ILE A 490 -12.78 10.82 -20.31
N HIS A 491 -13.32 10.23 -19.25
CA HIS A 491 -14.76 10.11 -19.02
C HIS A 491 -15.14 10.93 -17.77
N GLY A 492 -15.51 12.19 -17.97
CA GLY A 492 -15.77 13.12 -16.87
C GLY A 492 -14.49 13.47 -16.09
N GLU A 493 -14.50 13.28 -14.77
CA GLU A 493 -13.31 13.47 -13.90
C GLU A 493 -12.42 12.21 -13.79
N SER A 494 -12.83 11.09 -14.39
CA SER A 494 -12.13 9.81 -14.29
C SER A 494 -11.37 9.49 -15.58
N PRO A 495 -10.03 9.49 -15.55
CA PRO A 495 -9.24 8.97 -16.66
C PRO A 495 -9.37 7.44 -16.70
N ALA A 496 -9.70 6.91 -17.88
CA ALA A 496 -9.68 5.48 -18.14
C ALA A 496 -8.52 5.17 -19.08
N THR A 497 -7.54 4.40 -18.61
CA THR A 497 -6.39 3.99 -19.40
C THR A 497 -6.42 2.50 -19.63
N LYS A 498 -6.39 2.07 -20.89
CA LYS A 498 -6.16 0.69 -21.29
C LYS A 498 -4.69 0.51 -21.67
N VAL A 499 -4.09 -0.57 -21.20
CA VAL A 499 -2.67 -0.87 -21.42
C VAL A 499 -2.51 -2.29 -21.93
N ILE A 500 -1.58 -2.47 -22.86
CA ILE A 500 -1.05 -3.79 -23.19
C ILE A 500 0.47 -3.80 -22.99
N VAL A 501 0.95 -4.79 -22.25
CA VAL A 501 2.36 -5.00 -21.94
C VAL A 501 2.81 -6.30 -22.60
N VAL A 502 3.70 -6.20 -23.58
CA VAL A 502 4.22 -7.33 -24.35
C VAL A 502 5.61 -7.70 -23.86
N LYS A 503 5.80 -8.96 -23.47
CA LYS A 503 7.09 -9.49 -23.02
C LYS A 503 7.87 -10.05 -24.20
N GLU A 504 9.06 -9.51 -24.44
CA GLU A 504 9.99 -9.96 -25.47
C GLU A 504 11.22 -10.64 -24.84
N LYS A 505 11.67 -11.73 -25.47
CA LYS A 505 13.04 -12.24 -25.31
C LYS A 505 13.50 -12.85 -26.64
N ASN A 506 14.75 -12.65 -27.04
CA ASN A 506 15.29 -13.21 -28.29
C ASN A 506 14.46 -12.89 -29.53
N ASN A 507 13.97 -11.65 -29.66
CA ASN A 507 13.08 -11.21 -30.74
C ASN A 507 11.77 -12.03 -30.86
N GLN A 508 11.33 -12.68 -29.78
CA GLN A 508 10.09 -13.44 -29.72
C GLN A 508 9.16 -12.87 -28.64
N ILE A 509 7.87 -12.80 -28.96
CA ILE A 509 6.82 -12.54 -27.97
C ILE A 509 6.67 -13.77 -27.08
N LEU A 510 6.95 -13.63 -25.80
CA LEU A 510 6.78 -14.69 -24.80
C LEU A 510 5.37 -14.69 -24.18
N GLY A 511 4.67 -13.57 -24.27
CA GLY A 511 3.34 -13.37 -23.72
C GLY A 511 3.00 -11.89 -23.64
N TYR A 512 1.75 -11.60 -23.30
CA TYR A 512 1.27 -10.25 -23.06
C TYR A 512 0.30 -10.20 -21.89
N ARG A 513 0.09 -9.01 -21.37
CA ARG A 513 -0.91 -8.72 -20.33
C ARG A 513 -1.69 -7.48 -20.68
N GLU A 514 -2.95 -7.46 -20.29
CA GLU A 514 -3.85 -6.31 -20.44
C GLU A 514 -4.16 -5.74 -19.06
N TYR A 515 -3.99 -4.43 -18.92
CA TYR A 515 -4.31 -3.71 -17.69
C TYR A 515 -5.29 -2.57 -17.98
N VAL A 516 -6.08 -2.23 -16.98
CA VAL A 516 -6.94 -1.05 -16.96
C VAL A 516 -6.69 -0.26 -15.68
N SER A 517 -6.81 1.07 -15.75
CA SER A 517 -6.81 1.92 -14.55
C SER A 517 -8.03 1.61 -13.67
N ARG A 518 -7.84 1.64 -12.36
CA ARG A 518 -8.77 1.14 -11.34
C ARG A 518 -9.65 2.17 -10.66
#